data_AF-A0A9E7IED3-F1
#
_entry.id   AF-A0A9E7IED3-F1
#
_cell.length_a   1.000
_cell.length_b   1.000
_cell.length_c   1.000
_cell.angle_alpha   90.00
_cell.angle_beta   90.00
_cell.angle_gamma   90.00
#
_symmetry.space_group_name_H-M   'P 1'
#
loop_
_entity.id
_entity.type
_entity.pdbx_description
1 polymer ?
#
loop_
_entity_poly.entity_id
_entity_poly.type
_entity_poly.pdbx_seq_one_letter_code
_entity_poly.pdbx_strand_id
1 'polypeptide(L)'
;MPGLRRSSFACAGSEERRMVFVAGGHDERKNALRSTLAYDVAADAWVRLPDMAQERDDCRGLFARGAFRVLGGFPMAAQAQFSRTAEAFDVAAWRWGDVEEGKLAEAGYQRTCVVGGDGRMCMCRQGEEKMEVLLEEGDGAWRPLAHLSGDVKASLQMVAWEGGLMLWGAGDNRRAQVAYIMDLKGGEGKGLMWRKVEMPKRFSGYAQTACCFEM
;
A
#
# COMPACT_ATOMS: atom_id res chain seq x y z
N MET A 1 16.80 -5.73 13.45
CA MET A 1 15.86 -4.64 13.76
C MET A 1 15.80 -4.46 15.28
N PRO A 2 16.13 -3.28 15.82
CA PRO A 2 16.08 -3.01 17.25
C PRO A 2 14.63 -2.78 17.74
N GLY A 3 14.42 -2.96 19.04
CA GLY A 3 13.13 -2.74 19.69
C GLY A 3 12.27 -4.00 19.79
N LEU A 4 10.98 -3.81 20.06
CA LEU A 4 10.02 -4.91 20.19
C LEU A 4 9.87 -5.65 18.87
N ARG A 5 9.79 -6.99 18.96
CA ARG A 5 9.35 -7.81 17.84
C ARG A 5 7.95 -7.37 17.44
N ARG A 6 7.72 -7.20 16.13
CA ARG A 6 6.46 -6.69 15.61
C ARG A 6 5.96 -7.48 14.42
N SER A 7 4.64 -7.45 14.22
CA SER A 7 3.95 -7.99 13.04
C SER A 7 2.98 -6.95 12.48
N SER A 8 2.50 -7.13 11.25
CA SER A 8 1.49 -6.26 10.61
C SER A 8 1.87 -4.77 10.54
N PHE A 9 3.16 -4.48 10.39
CA PHE A 9 3.71 -3.14 10.27
C PHE A 9 3.73 -2.63 8.83
N ALA A 10 3.71 -1.31 8.67
CA ALA A 10 3.98 -0.64 7.42
C ALA A 10 5.48 -0.71 7.10
N CYS A 11 5.82 -0.96 5.83
CA CYS A 11 7.19 -0.82 5.34
C CYS A 11 7.22 -0.25 3.92
N ALA A 12 8.27 0.52 3.60
CA ALA A 12 8.55 0.99 2.25
C ALA A 12 10.03 1.30 2.07
N GLY A 13 10.55 1.10 0.86
CA GLY A 13 11.91 1.50 0.48
C GLY A 13 11.92 2.89 -0.16
N SER A 14 13.01 3.62 0.05
CA SER A 14 13.38 4.81 -0.71
C SER A 14 14.70 4.55 -1.42
N GLU A 15 14.66 4.53 -2.75
CA GLU A 15 15.86 4.36 -3.57
C GLU A 15 16.80 5.57 -3.42
N GLU A 16 16.25 6.78 -3.56
CA GLU A 16 17.00 8.05 -3.42
C GLU A 16 17.76 8.12 -2.08
N ARG A 17 17.13 7.68 -0.99
CA ARG A 17 17.72 7.75 0.35
C ARG A 17 18.47 6.48 0.75
N ARG A 18 18.36 5.41 -0.04
CA ARG A 18 18.87 4.07 0.27
C ARG A 18 18.46 3.60 1.66
N MET A 19 17.18 3.82 2.00
CA MET A 19 16.62 3.50 3.31
C MET A 19 15.37 2.64 3.19
N VAL A 20 15.19 1.73 4.15
CA VAL A 20 13.94 0.98 4.34
C VAL A 20 13.26 1.50 5.60
N PHE A 21 12.08 2.08 5.45
CA PHE A 21 11.29 2.61 6.55
C PHE A 21 10.32 1.56 7.07
N VAL A 22 10.11 1.55 8.38
CA VAL A 22 9.17 0.68 9.09
C VAL A 22 8.43 1.49 10.14
N ALA A 23 7.10 1.37 10.18
CA ALA A 23 6.27 2.02 11.20
C ALA A 23 5.11 1.13 11.64
N GLY A 24 4.67 1.33 12.88
CA GLY A 24 3.49 0.67 13.42
C GLY A 24 3.65 -0.85 13.56
N GLY A 25 2.54 -1.55 13.36
CA GLY A 25 2.35 -2.97 13.65
C GLY A 25 1.95 -3.19 15.11
N HIS A 26 2.04 -4.44 15.55
CA HIS A 26 1.79 -4.81 16.95
C HIS A 26 2.91 -5.67 17.55
N ASP A 27 3.09 -5.56 18.87
CA ASP A 27 4.01 -6.41 19.64
C ASP A 27 3.44 -7.81 19.94
N GLU A 28 4.21 -8.66 20.62
CA GLU A 28 3.76 -10.03 20.97
C GLU A 28 2.50 -10.09 21.84
N ARG A 29 2.17 -8.97 22.53
CA ARG A 29 0.96 -8.82 23.35
C ARG A 29 -0.18 -8.17 22.58
N LYS A 30 -0.04 -8.01 21.26
CA LYS A 30 -0.99 -7.35 20.36
C LYS A 30 -1.18 -5.85 20.60
N ASN A 31 -0.25 -5.20 21.31
CA ASN A 31 -0.28 -3.75 21.46
C ASN A 31 0.12 -3.09 20.15
N ALA A 32 -0.77 -2.25 19.61
CA ALA A 32 -0.45 -1.42 18.44
C ALA A 32 0.69 -0.46 18.78
N LEU A 33 1.57 -0.21 17.80
CA LEU A 33 2.77 0.58 17.97
C LEU A 33 2.64 1.91 17.22
N ARG A 34 3.24 2.96 17.77
CA ARG A 34 3.52 4.22 17.06
C ARG A 34 4.98 4.32 16.58
N SER A 35 5.81 3.38 17.01
CA SER A 35 7.27 3.46 16.83
C SER A 35 7.70 3.30 15.37
N THR A 36 8.69 4.11 14.99
CA THR A 36 9.20 4.19 13.63
C THR A 36 10.70 3.93 13.60
N LEU A 37 11.14 3.16 12.61
CA LEU A 37 12.53 2.80 12.40
C LEU A 37 12.85 2.96 10.91
N ALA A 38 14.10 3.30 10.61
CA ALA A 38 14.65 3.18 9.27
C ALA A 38 15.88 2.28 9.31
N TYR A 39 16.11 1.52 8.25
CA TYR A 39 17.34 0.80 8.03
C TYR A 39 18.11 1.50 6.93
N ASP A 40 19.30 2.01 7.27
CA ASP A 40 20.25 2.58 6.34
C ASP A 40 21.03 1.43 5.70
N VAL A 41 20.85 1.26 4.39
CA VAL A 41 21.44 0.17 3.63
C VAL A 41 22.95 0.34 3.48
N ALA A 42 23.46 1.58 3.41
CA ALA A 42 24.88 1.84 3.23
C ALA A 42 25.64 1.65 4.55
N ALA A 43 25.05 2.07 5.67
CA ALA A 43 25.63 1.92 6.99
C ALA A 43 25.40 0.55 7.62
N ASP A 44 24.56 -0.31 7.01
CA ASP A 44 24.08 -1.57 7.59
C ASP A 44 23.57 -1.40 9.03
N ALA A 45 22.78 -0.34 9.24
CA ALA A 45 22.42 0.09 10.58
C ALA A 45 20.96 0.51 10.66
N TRP A 46 20.35 0.22 11.81
CA TRP A 46 19.01 0.70 12.12
C TRP A 46 19.07 2.04 12.84
N VAL A 47 18.23 2.97 12.38
CA VAL A 47 18.06 4.32 12.91
C VAL A 47 16.67 4.44 13.53
N ARG A 48 16.59 4.97 14.75
CA ARG A 48 15.30 5.32 15.37
C ARG A 48 14.80 6.63 14.79
N LEU A 49 13.55 6.64 14.36
CA LEU A 49 12.87 7.83 13.87
C LEU A 49 11.88 8.34 14.94
N PRO A 50 11.42 9.60 14.84
CA PRO A 50 10.29 10.06 15.62
C PRO A 50 9.08 9.12 15.51
N ASP A 51 8.34 8.97 16.60
CA ASP A 51 7.12 8.18 16.64
C ASP A 51 5.99 8.88 15.87
N MET A 52 5.07 8.11 15.30
CA MET A 52 3.80 8.61 14.79
C MET A 52 2.95 9.21 15.93
N ALA A 53 2.01 10.08 15.59
CA ALA A 53 1.02 10.59 16.53
C ALA A 53 0.06 9.48 16.96
N GLN A 54 -0.32 8.58 16.04
CA GLN A 54 -1.24 7.48 16.30
C GLN A 54 -0.55 6.12 16.27
N GLU A 55 -0.99 5.21 17.13
CA GLU A 55 -0.64 3.79 17.01
C GLU A 55 -1.42 3.15 15.85
N ARG A 56 -0.76 2.27 15.09
CA ARG A 56 -1.37 1.67 13.88
C ARG A 56 -0.98 0.20 13.74
N ASP A 57 -1.92 -0.70 14.00
CA ASP A 57 -1.82 -2.11 13.60
C ASP A 57 -2.44 -2.32 12.20
N ASP A 58 -1.92 -3.27 11.44
CA ASP A 58 -2.38 -3.66 10.10
C ASP A 58 -2.43 -2.51 9.07
N CYS A 59 -1.43 -1.62 9.16
CA CYS A 59 -1.25 -0.46 8.32
C CYS A 59 -0.43 -0.76 7.05
N ARG A 60 -0.52 0.13 6.05
CA ARG A 60 0.27 0.05 4.82
C ARG A 60 1.33 1.15 4.78
N GLY A 61 2.55 0.79 4.41
CA GLY A 61 3.63 1.74 4.13
C GLY A 61 3.80 1.97 2.63
N LEU A 62 4.01 3.22 2.24
CA LEU A 62 4.30 3.64 0.87
C LEU A 62 5.35 4.75 0.89
N PHE A 63 6.24 4.79 -0.10
CA PHE A 63 7.16 5.92 -0.26
C PHE A 63 6.75 6.71 -1.50
N ALA A 64 6.37 7.97 -1.33
CA ALA A 64 5.92 8.82 -2.41
C ALA A 64 6.28 10.29 -2.14
N ARG A 65 6.75 10.97 -3.19
CA ARG A 65 7.03 12.43 -3.16
C ARG A 65 7.94 12.84 -1.98
N GLY A 66 9.00 12.06 -1.74
CA GLY A 66 9.99 12.32 -0.68
C GLY A 66 9.56 11.97 0.75
N ALA A 67 8.37 11.40 0.93
CA ALA A 67 7.84 11.06 2.25
C ALA A 67 7.51 9.56 2.38
N PHE A 68 7.75 9.02 3.57
CA PHE A 68 7.23 7.72 3.97
C PHE A 68 5.82 7.87 4.55
N ARG A 69 4.82 7.34 3.85
CA ARG A 69 3.41 7.44 4.18
C ARG A 69 2.91 6.15 4.82
N VAL A 70 2.19 6.29 5.93
CA VAL A 70 1.54 5.17 6.64
C VAL A 70 0.04 5.36 6.55
N LEU A 71 -0.64 4.43 5.88
CA LEU A 71 -2.06 4.50 5.59
C LEU A 71 -2.86 3.52 6.46
N GLY A 72 -3.97 4.02 7.01
CA GLY A 72 -4.97 3.23 7.71
C GLY A 72 -4.41 2.51 8.93
N GLY A 73 -4.78 1.24 9.06
CA GLY A 73 -4.59 0.48 10.28
C GLY A 73 -5.57 0.88 11.38
N PHE A 74 -5.44 0.31 12.57
CA PHE A 74 -6.33 0.61 13.69
C PHE A 74 -5.56 0.65 15.01
N PRO A 75 -6.00 1.48 15.99
CA PRO A 75 -5.54 1.36 17.36
C PRO A 75 -6.19 0.14 18.01
N MET A 76 -5.53 -0.47 19.00
CA MET A 76 -6.05 -1.69 19.64
C MET A 76 -7.43 -1.46 20.27
N ALA A 77 -7.67 -0.25 20.79
CA ALA A 77 -8.92 0.14 21.43
C ALA A 77 -10.14 0.18 20.48
N ALA A 78 -9.94 0.23 19.16
CA ALA A 78 -11.02 0.45 18.18
C ALA A 78 -11.68 -0.82 17.64
N GLN A 79 -11.54 -1.99 18.30
CA GLN A 79 -12.20 -3.25 17.90
C GLN A 79 -11.98 -3.62 16.41
N ALA A 80 -10.77 -3.38 15.88
CA ALA A 80 -10.41 -3.60 14.47
C ALA A 80 -11.19 -2.73 13.45
N GLN A 81 -11.73 -1.60 13.86
CA GLN A 81 -12.26 -0.60 12.93
C GLN A 81 -11.09 0.14 12.26
N PHE A 82 -10.84 -0.19 10.99
CA PHE A 82 -9.79 0.46 10.20
C PHE A 82 -10.02 1.97 10.12
N SER A 83 -8.95 2.72 10.37
CA SER A 83 -8.91 4.15 10.22
C SER A 83 -8.86 4.55 8.74
N ARG A 84 -9.42 5.72 8.41
CA ARG A 84 -9.24 6.39 7.12
C ARG A 84 -8.11 7.40 7.13
N THR A 85 -7.39 7.50 8.24
CA THR A 85 -6.30 8.46 8.42
C THR A 85 -4.99 7.97 7.82
N ALA A 86 -4.13 8.92 7.50
CA ALA A 86 -2.75 8.67 7.15
C ALA A 86 -1.81 9.60 7.91
N GLU A 87 -0.54 9.23 7.97
CA GLU A 87 0.54 10.11 8.43
C GLU A 87 1.70 10.01 7.44
N ALA A 88 2.42 11.12 7.23
CA ALA A 88 3.56 11.18 6.33
C ALA A 88 4.82 11.66 7.08
N PHE A 89 5.88 10.86 7.04
CA PHE A 89 7.19 11.23 7.52
C PHE A 89 7.97 11.90 6.38
N ASP A 90 8.17 13.20 6.49
CA ASP A 90 9.01 13.97 5.59
C ASP A 90 10.47 13.66 5.93
N VAL A 91 11.19 13.04 4.99
CA VAL A 91 12.58 12.62 5.20
C VAL A 91 13.54 13.81 5.19
N ALA A 92 13.22 14.88 4.45
CA ALA A 92 14.06 16.07 4.41
C ALA A 92 13.91 16.88 5.71
N ALA A 93 12.69 16.97 6.22
CA ALA A 93 12.39 17.67 7.48
C ALA A 93 12.60 16.80 8.73
N TRP A 94 12.81 15.50 8.55
CA TRP A 94 12.99 14.49 9.60
C TRP A 94 11.88 14.50 10.66
N ARG A 95 10.63 14.66 10.24
CA ARG A 95 9.47 14.71 11.13
C ARG A 95 8.22 14.13 10.48
N TRP A 96 7.30 13.67 11.31
CA TRP A 96 5.93 13.42 10.90
C TRP A 96 5.18 14.74 10.68
N GLY A 97 4.35 14.78 9.65
CA GLY A 97 3.30 15.78 9.51
C GLY A 97 2.11 15.50 10.42
N ASP A 98 1.09 16.34 10.32
CA ASP A 98 -0.19 16.13 10.99
C ASP A 98 -0.92 14.89 10.45
N VAL A 99 -1.85 14.38 11.24
CA VAL A 99 -2.72 13.28 10.82
C VAL A 99 -3.63 13.75 9.69
N GLU A 100 -3.50 13.12 8.53
CA GLU A 100 -4.32 13.37 7.35
C GLU A 100 -5.65 12.61 7.47
N GLU A 101 -6.73 13.30 7.83
CA GLU A 101 -8.09 12.76 7.91
C GLU A 101 -8.68 12.47 6.51
N GLY A 102 -9.46 11.39 6.38
CA GLY A 102 -10.15 11.05 5.14
C GLY A 102 -9.24 10.70 3.95
N LYS A 103 -7.94 10.48 4.19
CA LYS A 103 -6.95 10.21 3.14
C LYS A 103 -7.24 8.93 2.38
N LEU A 104 -7.79 7.93 3.06
CA LEU A 104 -8.35 6.75 2.41
C LEU A 104 -9.82 7.00 2.07
N ALA A 105 -10.20 6.76 0.82
CA ALA A 105 -11.60 6.82 0.39
C ALA A 105 -12.48 5.95 1.29
N GLU A 106 -11.99 4.74 1.61
CA GLU A 106 -12.64 3.79 2.52
C GLU A 106 -11.63 3.04 3.39
N ALA A 107 -12.10 2.65 4.56
CA ALA A 107 -11.35 1.85 5.51
C ALA A 107 -11.20 0.39 5.00
N GLY A 108 -10.04 -0.24 5.22
CA GLY A 108 -9.79 -1.65 4.86
C GLY A 108 -9.16 -1.89 3.48
N TYR A 109 -9.04 -0.86 2.64
CA TYR A 109 -8.40 -0.94 1.32
C TYR A 109 -6.93 -0.48 1.32
N GLN A 110 -6.32 -0.26 2.48
CA GLN A 110 -4.92 0.16 2.56
C GLN A 110 -3.96 -0.83 1.87
N ARG A 111 -4.31 -2.13 1.81
CA ARG A 111 -3.47 -3.15 1.16
C ARG A 111 -3.40 -3.03 -0.37
N THR A 112 -4.41 -2.45 -1.00
CA THR A 112 -4.42 -2.25 -2.45
C THR A 112 -3.77 -0.92 -2.84
N CYS A 113 -3.37 -0.09 -1.88
CA CYS A 113 -2.68 1.16 -2.17
C CYS A 113 -1.25 0.90 -2.64
N VAL A 114 -0.88 1.55 -3.74
CA VAL A 114 0.45 1.48 -4.37
C VAL A 114 0.88 2.85 -4.87
N VAL A 115 2.17 3.02 -5.12
CA VAL A 115 2.73 4.23 -5.74
C VAL A 115 3.17 3.86 -7.15
N GLY A 116 2.66 4.57 -8.15
CA GLY A 116 3.09 4.45 -9.55
C GLY A 116 4.47 5.04 -9.77
N GLY A 117 5.08 4.76 -10.93
CA GLY A 117 6.41 5.29 -11.27
C GLY A 117 6.49 6.82 -11.39
N ASP A 118 5.35 7.50 -11.49
CA ASP A 118 5.22 8.96 -11.46
C ASP A 118 5.08 9.54 -10.04
N GLY A 119 5.16 8.69 -9.00
CA GLY A 119 5.02 9.11 -7.61
C GLY A 119 3.58 9.41 -7.18
N ARG A 120 2.56 9.13 -8.00
CA ARG A 120 1.14 9.22 -7.62
C ARG A 120 0.66 7.92 -7.00
N MET A 121 -0.27 8.03 -6.05
CA MET A 121 -0.86 6.87 -5.41
C MET A 121 -2.06 6.35 -6.21
N CYS A 122 -2.18 5.03 -6.28
CA CYS A 122 -3.35 4.34 -6.82
C CYS A 122 -3.94 3.42 -5.75
N MET A 123 -5.26 3.28 -5.72
CA MET A 123 -5.97 2.37 -4.83
C MET A 123 -6.97 1.55 -5.64
N CYS A 124 -7.18 0.28 -5.28
CA CYS A 124 -8.27 -0.52 -5.83
C CYS A 124 -9.30 -0.81 -4.73
N ARG A 125 -10.58 -0.52 -4.99
CA ARG A 125 -11.68 -0.78 -4.03
C ARG A 125 -12.93 -1.29 -4.72
N GLN A 126 -13.82 -1.89 -3.94
CA GLN A 126 -15.14 -2.30 -4.43
C GLN A 126 -15.98 -1.04 -4.69
N GLY A 127 -16.33 -0.77 -5.95
CA GLY A 127 -17.37 0.18 -6.32
C GLY A 127 -18.77 -0.46 -6.25
N GLU A 128 -19.80 0.29 -6.65
CA GLU A 128 -21.21 -0.16 -6.57
C GLU A 128 -21.46 -1.50 -7.28
N GLU A 129 -20.92 -1.66 -8.50
CA GLU A 129 -21.09 -2.88 -9.30
C GLU A 129 -19.80 -3.65 -9.54
N LYS A 130 -18.67 -2.93 -9.62
CA LYS A 130 -17.38 -3.46 -10.07
C LYS A 130 -16.25 -2.92 -9.21
N MET A 131 -15.16 -3.66 -9.19
CA MET A 131 -13.91 -3.15 -8.66
C MET A 131 -13.45 -1.94 -9.48
N GLU A 132 -13.07 -0.87 -8.80
CA GLU A 132 -12.54 0.35 -9.44
C GLU A 132 -11.13 0.64 -8.94
N VAL A 133 -10.31 1.18 -9.83
CA VAL A 133 -9.02 1.76 -9.49
C VAL A 133 -9.16 3.27 -9.47
N LEU A 134 -8.75 3.87 -8.36
CA LEU A 134 -8.72 5.30 -8.13
C LEU A 134 -7.28 5.80 -8.22
N LEU A 135 -7.10 7.00 -8.77
CA LEU A 135 -5.83 7.73 -8.78
C LEU A 135 -5.93 8.93 -7.83
N GLU A 136 -4.88 9.14 -7.03
CA GLU A 136 -4.73 10.34 -6.22
C GLU A 136 -4.28 11.53 -7.07
N GLU A 137 -5.03 12.62 -6.98
CA GLU A 137 -4.75 13.91 -7.60
C GLU A 137 -3.82 14.78 -6.75
N GLY A 138 -3.33 15.88 -7.33
CA GLY A 138 -2.37 16.77 -6.68
C GLY A 138 -2.89 17.40 -5.37
N ASP A 139 -4.20 17.57 -5.26
CA ASP A 139 -4.92 18.09 -4.08
C ASP A 139 -5.24 17.01 -3.04
N GLY A 140 -4.89 15.75 -3.31
CA GLY A 140 -5.19 14.59 -2.45
C GLY A 140 -6.57 13.98 -2.67
N ALA A 141 -7.37 14.48 -3.61
CA ALA A 141 -8.63 13.86 -4.00
C ALA A 141 -8.40 12.56 -4.79
N TRP A 142 -9.38 11.65 -4.74
CA TRP A 142 -9.34 10.40 -5.50
C TRP A 142 -10.28 10.50 -6.70
N ARG A 143 -9.77 10.23 -7.91
CA ARG A 143 -10.60 10.12 -9.12
C ARG A 143 -10.64 8.69 -9.65
N PRO A 144 -11.78 8.22 -10.20
CA PRO A 144 -11.82 6.97 -10.94
C PRO A 144 -10.88 6.99 -12.15
N LEU A 145 -10.08 5.93 -12.26
CA LEU A 145 -9.12 5.73 -13.35
C LEU A 145 -9.57 4.62 -14.30
N ALA A 146 -10.02 3.48 -13.76
CA ALA A 146 -10.47 2.34 -14.55
C ALA A 146 -11.39 1.43 -13.72
N HIS A 147 -12.27 0.69 -14.41
CA HIS A 147 -13.08 -0.38 -13.82
C HIS A 147 -12.51 -1.74 -14.22
N LEU A 148 -12.46 -2.68 -13.28
CA LEU A 148 -12.13 -4.06 -13.56
C LEU A 148 -13.39 -4.78 -14.06
N SER A 149 -13.34 -5.33 -15.28
CA SER A 149 -14.45 -6.08 -15.88
C SER A 149 -14.46 -7.57 -15.52
N GLY A 150 -13.68 -7.99 -14.52
CA GLY A 150 -13.37 -9.39 -14.28
C GLY A 150 -13.94 -10.00 -12.99
N ASP A 151 -13.72 -11.31 -12.88
CA ASP A 151 -14.21 -12.22 -11.83
C ASP A 151 -13.58 -11.99 -10.44
N VAL A 152 -12.81 -10.91 -10.21
CA VAL A 152 -12.08 -10.71 -8.95
C VAL A 152 -13.02 -10.11 -7.91
N LYS A 153 -13.16 -10.78 -6.76
CA LYS A 153 -14.14 -10.39 -5.73
C LYS A 153 -13.55 -10.09 -4.37
N ALA A 154 -12.38 -10.64 -4.03
CA ALA A 154 -11.84 -10.54 -2.68
C ALA A 154 -10.32 -10.77 -2.60
N SER A 155 -9.75 -10.48 -1.42
CA SER A 155 -8.33 -10.72 -1.09
C SER A 155 -7.37 -10.06 -2.08
N LEU A 156 -7.70 -8.84 -2.46
CA LEU A 156 -6.99 -8.11 -3.50
C LEU A 156 -5.61 -7.68 -3.02
N GLN A 157 -4.67 -7.80 -3.94
CA GLN A 157 -3.34 -7.23 -3.83
C GLN A 157 -3.03 -6.50 -5.13
N MET A 158 -2.32 -5.38 -5.01
CA MET A 158 -1.91 -4.57 -6.14
C MET A 158 -0.43 -4.21 -6.01
N VAL A 159 0.28 -4.17 -7.13
CA VAL A 159 1.63 -3.59 -7.24
C VAL A 159 1.70 -2.69 -8.47
N ALA A 160 2.56 -1.67 -8.40
CA ALA A 160 3.01 -0.97 -9.60
C ALA A 160 4.12 -1.79 -10.26
N TRP A 161 4.12 -1.86 -11.59
CA TRP A 161 5.08 -2.64 -12.40
C TRP A 161 5.28 -1.97 -13.76
N GLU A 162 6.52 -1.60 -14.11
CA GLU A 162 6.94 -1.09 -15.44
C GLU A 162 6.16 0.14 -15.99
N GLY A 163 5.57 0.94 -15.11
CA GLY A 163 4.66 2.04 -15.49
C GLY A 163 3.22 1.58 -15.75
N GLY A 164 2.86 0.40 -15.27
CA GLY A 164 1.52 -0.13 -15.18
C GLY A 164 1.16 -0.57 -13.76
N LEU A 165 0.02 -1.22 -13.62
CA LEU A 165 -0.47 -1.84 -12.40
C LEU A 165 -0.70 -3.33 -12.64
N MET A 166 -0.34 -4.16 -11.68
CA MET A 166 -0.75 -5.56 -11.60
C MET A 166 -1.65 -5.76 -10.39
N LEU A 167 -2.80 -6.37 -10.60
CA LEU A 167 -3.81 -6.68 -9.59
C LEU A 167 -4.08 -8.19 -9.60
N TRP A 168 -4.16 -8.81 -8.44
CA TRP A 168 -4.64 -10.18 -8.32
C TRP A 168 -5.46 -10.39 -7.06
N GLY A 169 -6.30 -11.42 -7.09
CA GLY A 169 -7.15 -11.78 -5.97
C GLY A 169 -7.96 -13.04 -6.26
N ALA A 170 -8.84 -13.38 -5.33
CA ALA A 170 -9.72 -14.53 -5.47
C ALA A 170 -10.77 -14.29 -6.56
N GLY A 171 -10.86 -15.22 -7.51
CA GLY A 171 -11.89 -15.25 -8.55
C GLY A 171 -13.23 -15.80 -8.06
N ASP A 172 -14.27 -15.74 -8.91
CA ASP A 172 -15.65 -16.19 -8.61
C ASP A 172 -15.74 -17.62 -8.03
N ASN A 173 -14.93 -18.56 -8.51
CA ASN A 173 -14.94 -19.95 -8.02
C ASN A 173 -14.23 -20.13 -6.67
N ARG A 174 -13.78 -19.03 -6.01
CA ARG A 174 -13.07 -18.90 -4.72
C ARG A 174 -11.79 -19.74 -4.54
N ARG A 175 -11.50 -20.68 -5.43
CA ARG A 175 -10.36 -21.63 -5.35
C ARG A 175 -9.17 -21.23 -6.22
N ALA A 176 -9.35 -20.33 -7.18
CA ALA A 176 -8.29 -19.91 -8.09
C ALA A 176 -8.03 -18.39 -7.94
N GLN A 177 -6.76 -18.04 -7.76
CA GLN A 177 -6.29 -16.67 -7.92
C GLN A 177 -6.36 -16.29 -9.40
N VAL A 178 -6.81 -15.07 -9.66
CA VAL A 178 -6.84 -14.46 -10.99
C VAL A 178 -6.06 -13.16 -10.96
N ALA A 179 -5.32 -12.88 -12.02
CA ALA A 179 -4.46 -11.72 -12.11
C ALA A 179 -4.74 -10.92 -13.39
N TYR A 180 -4.59 -9.61 -13.29
CA TYR A 180 -4.79 -8.64 -14.36
C TYR A 180 -3.66 -7.62 -14.35
N ILE A 181 -3.30 -7.14 -15.53
CA ILE A 181 -2.33 -6.07 -15.72
C ILE A 181 -2.95 -4.94 -16.55
N MET A 182 -2.56 -3.71 -16.24
CA MET A 182 -2.98 -2.51 -16.94
C MET A 182 -1.76 -1.62 -17.16
N ASP A 183 -1.53 -1.22 -18.39
CA ASP A 183 -0.48 -0.26 -18.75
C ASP A 183 -1.01 1.17 -18.57
N LEU A 184 -0.30 2.01 -17.82
CA LEU A 184 -0.69 3.41 -17.62
C LEU A 184 -0.06 4.35 -18.67
N LYS A 185 1.00 3.93 -19.37
CA LYS A 185 1.72 4.76 -20.36
C LYS A 185 0.96 4.88 -21.69
N GLY A 186 0.09 3.92 -22.02
CA GLY A 186 -0.69 3.92 -23.26
C GLY A 186 -1.96 4.79 -23.26
N GLY A 187 -2.20 5.57 -22.20
CA GLY A 187 -3.49 6.21 -21.91
C GLY A 187 -3.76 7.59 -22.54
N GLU A 188 -2.80 8.19 -23.26
CA GLU A 188 -3.10 9.41 -24.02
C GLU A 188 -3.93 9.07 -25.26
N GLY A 189 -5.26 9.11 -25.10
CA GLY A 189 -6.24 8.98 -26.18
C GLY A 189 -6.80 7.58 -26.45
N LYS A 190 -6.29 6.53 -25.79
CA LYS A 190 -6.91 5.19 -25.76
C LYS A 190 -7.30 4.84 -24.33
N GLY A 191 -8.54 4.39 -24.12
CA GLY A 191 -9.03 4.02 -22.79
C GLY A 191 -8.12 2.97 -22.14
N LEU A 192 -7.88 3.13 -20.83
CA LEU A 192 -7.11 2.17 -20.05
C LEU A 192 -7.86 0.83 -20.00
N MET A 193 -7.20 -0.25 -20.43
CA MET A 193 -7.79 -1.58 -20.50
C MET A 193 -6.99 -2.60 -19.68
N TRP A 194 -7.71 -3.40 -18.91
CA TRP A 194 -7.16 -4.53 -18.18
C TRP A 194 -6.98 -5.74 -19.08
N ARG A 195 -5.82 -6.39 -18.98
CA ARG A 195 -5.53 -7.67 -19.62
C ARG A 195 -5.40 -8.76 -18.55
N LYS A 196 -6.16 -9.85 -18.70
CA LYS A 196 -6.03 -11.03 -17.84
C LYS A 196 -4.67 -11.70 -18.08
N VAL A 197 -4.01 -12.12 -17.01
CA VAL A 197 -2.73 -12.80 -17.06
C VAL A 197 -2.93 -14.27 -16.74
N GLU A 198 -2.31 -15.15 -17.53
CA GLU A 198 -2.27 -16.58 -17.22
C GLU A 198 -1.30 -16.83 -16.07
N MET A 199 -1.82 -17.37 -14.96
CA MET A 199 -1.04 -17.68 -13.77
C MET A 199 -0.60 -19.15 -13.81
N PRO A 200 0.71 -19.45 -13.81
CA PRO A 200 1.18 -20.83 -13.69
C PRO A 200 0.66 -21.47 -12.39
N LYS A 201 0.31 -22.75 -12.41
CA LYS A 201 -0.25 -23.47 -11.23
C LYS A 201 0.61 -23.34 -9.96
N ARG A 202 1.93 -23.22 -10.09
CA ARG A 202 2.85 -23.03 -8.96
C ARG A 202 2.71 -21.66 -8.27
N PHE A 203 2.07 -20.69 -8.91
CA PHE A 203 1.87 -19.32 -8.43
C PHE A 203 0.38 -18.96 -8.23
N SER A 204 -0.51 -19.95 -8.18
CA SER A 204 -1.95 -19.72 -7.99
C SER A 204 -2.40 -19.76 -6.52
N GLY A 205 -1.46 -19.80 -5.57
CA GLY A 205 -1.72 -19.77 -4.14
C GLY A 205 -2.00 -18.36 -3.60
N TYR A 206 -2.45 -18.26 -2.35
CA TYR A 206 -2.68 -16.95 -1.71
C TYR A 206 -1.36 -16.23 -1.43
N ALA A 207 -1.27 -14.98 -1.87
CA ALA A 207 -0.19 -14.06 -1.49
C ALA A 207 -0.72 -13.08 -0.43
N GLN A 208 0.02 -12.92 0.66
CA GLN A 208 -0.31 -11.96 1.72
C GLN A 208 0.35 -10.60 1.52
N THR A 209 1.40 -10.55 0.70
CA THR A 209 2.17 -9.35 0.36
C THR A 209 2.75 -9.51 -1.03
N ALA A 210 3.15 -8.40 -1.62
CA ALA A 210 3.85 -8.36 -2.88
C ALA A 210 4.69 -7.10 -3.03
N CYS A 211 5.68 -7.22 -3.89
CA CYS A 211 6.57 -6.16 -4.32
C CYS A 211 6.99 -6.43 -5.77
N CYS A 212 7.47 -5.40 -6.45
CA CYS A 212 8.04 -5.48 -7.78
C CYS A 212 9.56 -5.31 -7.67
N PHE A 213 10.30 -6.11 -8.44
CA PHE A 213 11.75 -6.00 -8.61
C PHE A 213 12.03 -5.80 -10.10
N GLU A 214 12.77 -4.75 -10.42
CA GLU A 214 13.33 -4.53 -11.76
C GLU A 214 14.81 -4.93 -11.70
N MET A 215 15.29 -5.67 -12.72
CA MET A 215 16.66 -6.20 -12.81
C MET A 215 17.45 -5.47 -13.90
#